data_AF-A0A4U6AR01-F1
#
_entry.id   AF-A0A4U6AR01-F1
#
_cell.length_a   1.000
_cell.length_b   1.000
_cell.length_c   1.000
_cell.angle_alpha   90.00
_cell.angle_beta   90.00
_cell.angle_gamma   90.00
#
_symmetry.space_group_name_H-M   'P 1'
#
loop_
_entity.id
_entity.type
_entity.pdbx_description
1 polymer ?
#
loop_
_entity_poly.entity_id
_entity_poly.type
_entity_poly.pdbx_seq_one_letter_code
_entity_poly.pdbx_strand_id
1 'polypeptide(L)'
;MAFAPDRIFLLDYTCVQPFGHNVPSLHIFGTYLSEFAPITTLVPATFRGNNAEFDKRLASPLQGFFRFDRSITFAGCRVSTENFHRAAIKISNRLARRFTGREIAEIDALRNVAELDHALDFSSSDILVLPSADMYGVRCLVEHFEKCPPERRPRLHFRLIGVMEHHSYSYRSPLEEIVTSVRRGREKGLYIQVSCETPAYLDVLQRRIPDAFLFPYPMHAVSPGPEELELPTFALPGQGRVDKGYDRICNIATLVKGLGRDVRWIVHSMRTTDRHYSPGYQNLLHLNPSIEVMSADLTDDEMRDLYRRSSFSILPYSRETYKLRGSAVFQEALAYGHLCVVPKGTGIAGIAEVAGNGIAAETDEEFARAVVALCDLPWQQRRDKVAAAQERYGLLVSEAMARIFA
;
A
#
# COMPACT_ATOMS: atom_id res chain seq x y z
N MET A 1 19.74 -4.23 -25.53
CA MET A 1 18.40 -4.48 -26.09
C MET A 1 17.45 -4.49 -24.92
N ALA A 2 16.30 -3.81 -25.01
CA ALA A 2 15.29 -3.85 -23.96
C ALA A 2 14.77 -5.28 -23.79
N PHE A 3 14.51 -5.70 -22.55
CA PHE A 3 13.91 -6.99 -22.26
C PHE A 3 12.41 -6.95 -22.52
N ALA A 4 11.96 -7.73 -23.49
CA ALA A 4 10.54 -7.95 -23.75
C ALA A 4 10.14 -9.29 -23.13
N PRO A 5 9.44 -9.31 -21.97
CA PRO A 5 9.01 -10.56 -21.38
C PRO A 5 7.94 -11.24 -22.24
N ASP A 6 7.94 -12.58 -22.24
CA ASP A 6 6.86 -13.35 -22.85
C ASP A 6 5.60 -13.30 -21.97
N ARG A 7 5.77 -13.32 -20.65
CA ARG A 7 4.69 -13.25 -19.66
C ARG A 7 5.12 -12.48 -18.41
N ILE A 8 4.15 -11.83 -17.78
CA ILE A 8 4.30 -11.19 -16.48
C ILE A 8 3.44 -11.93 -15.46
N PHE A 9 4.03 -12.27 -14.31
CA PHE A 9 3.30 -12.82 -13.18
C PHE A 9 3.28 -11.79 -12.06
N LEU A 10 2.09 -11.32 -11.68
CA LEU A 10 1.90 -10.37 -10.60
C LEU A 10 1.51 -11.11 -9.32
N LEU A 11 2.39 -11.13 -8.32
CA LEU A 11 2.21 -11.93 -7.10
C LEU A 11 1.97 -11.01 -5.89
N ASP A 12 0.92 -11.28 -5.12
CA ASP A 12 0.74 -10.65 -3.80
C ASP A 12 0.29 -11.68 -2.75
N TYR A 13 1.26 -12.19 -1.99
CA TYR A 13 1.04 -13.16 -0.90
C TYR A 13 0.17 -12.63 0.25
N THR A 14 -0.11 -11.33 0.29
CA THR A 14 -0.84 -10.64 1.37
C THR A 14 -2.27 -10.27 0.98
N CYS A 15 -2.65 -10.44 -0.28
CA CYS A 15 -4.00 -10.20 -0.79
C CYS A 15 -4.99 -11.31 -0.36
N VAL A 16 -5.33 -11.38 0.93
CA VAL A 16 -6.22 -12.42 1.48
C VAL A 16 -7.67 -11.98 1.67
N GLN A 17 -7.94 -10.67 1.63
CA GLN A 17 -9.26 -10.08 1.85
C GLN A 17 -9.76 -9.38 0.59
N PRO A 18 -11.07 -9.45 0.28
CA PRO A 18 -11.66 -8.78 -0.89
C PRO A 18 -11.72 -7.26 -0.78
N PHE A 19 -11.33 -6.71 0.36
CA PHE A 19 -11.39 -5.29 0.67
C PHE A 19 -10.00 -4.79 1.08
N GLY A 20 -9.84 -3.47 1.09
CA GLY A 20 -8.56 -2.82 1.32
C GLY A 20 -7.79 -2.61 0.02
N HIS A 21 -6.56 -2.12 0.13
CA HIS A 21 -5.83 -1.59 -1.02
C HIS A 21 -5.18 -2.67 -1.90
N ASN A 22 -5.06 -3.92 -1.46
CA ASN A 22 -4.38 -4.96 -2.24
C ASN A 22 -5.12 -5.30 -3.54
N VAL A 23 -6.44 -5.44 -3.52
CA VAL A 23 -7.23 -5.76 -4.74
C VAL A 23 -7.16 -4.61 -5.75
N PRO A 24 -7.47 -3.35 -5.39
CA PRO A 24 -7.27 -2.21 -6.30
C PRO A 24 -5.82 -2.08 -6.79
N SER A 25 -4.83 -2.31 -5.91
CA SER A 25 -3.41 -2.32 -6.28
C SER A 25 -3.12 -3.33 -7.38
N LEU A 26 -3.56 -4.57 -7.22
CA LEU A 26 -3.35 -5.60 -8.22
C LEU A 26 -4.00 -5.27 -9.56
N HIS A 27 -5.19 -4.68 -9.58
CA HIS A 27 -5.80 -4.21 -10.82
C HIS A 27 -5.00 -3.08 -11.46
N ILE A 28 -4.57 -2.09 -10.68
CA ILE A 28 -3.82 -0.94 -11.20
C ILE A 28 -2.46 -1.37 -11.76
N PHE A 29 -1.68 -2.14 -10.99
CA PHE A 29 -0.44 -2.71 -11.49
C PHE A 29 -0.69 -3.65 -12.69
N GLY A 30 -1.77 -4.44 -12.65
CA GLY A 30 -2.16 -5.32 -13.73
C GLY A 30 -2.41 -4.59 -15.04
N THR A 31 -3.18 -3.50 -15.01
CA THR A 31 -3.43 -2.64 -16.16
C THR A 31 -2.16 -2.00 -16.70
N TYR A 32 -1.27 -1.52 -15.82
CA TYR A 32 -0.01 -0.92 -16.25
C TYR A 32 0.96 -1.93 -16.86
N LEU A 33 1.03 -3.14 -16.30
CA LEU A 33 1.96 -4.17 -16.74
C LEU A 33 1.47 -4.90 -18.01
N SER A 34 0.16 -4.95 -18.24
CA SER A 34 -0.41 -5.62 -19.43
C SER A 34 -0.06 -4.92 -20.75
N GLU A 35 0.43 -3.68 -20.71
CA GLU A 35 0.97 -2.98 -21.88
C GLU A 35 2.28 -3.61 -22.40
N PHE A 36 2.99 -4.37 -21.56
CA PHE A 36 4.29 -4.94 -21.89
C PHE A 36 4.23 -6.43 -22.29
N ALA A 37 3.37 -7.21 -21.65
CA ALA A 37 3.16 -8.63 -21.94
C ALA A 37 1.86 -9.15 -21.31
N PRO A 38 1.35 -10.32 -21.74
CA PRO A 38 0.25 -11.00 -21.06
C PRO A 38 0.53 -11.19 -19.56
N ILE A 39 -0.45 -10.83 -18.72
CA ILE A 39 -0.32 -10.87 -17.27
C ILE A 39 -1.15 -11.98 -16.64
N THR A 40 -0.58 -12.66 -15.64
CA THR A 40 -1.31 -13.55 -14.73
C THR A 40 -1.16 -13.04 -13.30
N THR A 41 -2.29 -12.71 -12.66
CA THR A 41 -2.31 -12.22 -11.28
C THR A 41 -2.53 -13.38 -10.31
N LEU A 42 -1.52 -13.67 -9.50
CA LEU A 42 -1.53 -14.73 -8.51
C LEU A 42 -1.85 -14.16 -7.11
N VAL A 43 -2.86 -14.72 -6.46
CA VAL A 43 -3.26 -14.36 -5.10
C VAL A 43 -3.35 -15.60 -4.20
N PRO A 44 -3.39 -15.44 -2.87
CA PRO A 44 -3.56 -16.55 -1.95
C PRO A 44 -4.79 -17.39 -2.26
N ALA A 45 -4.66 -18.71 -2.14
CA ALA A 45 -5.79 -19.63 -2.18
C ALA A 45 -6.87 -19.28 -1.13
N THR A 46 -6.46 -18.61 -0.04
CA THR A 46 -7.35 -18.12 1.02
C THR A 46 -8.05 -16.80 0.69
N PHE A 47 -7.83 -16.20 -0.48
CA PHE A 47 -8.48 -14.97 -0.91
C PHE A 47 -10.00 -15.17 -1.03
N ARG A 48 -10.76 -14.48 -0.18
CA ARG A 48 -12.21 -14.63 -0.06
C ARG A 48 -13.03 -13.84 -1.08
N GLY A 49 -12.40 -13.05 -1.96
CA GLY A 49 -13.10 -12.28 -2.98
C GLY A 49 -13.52 -13.09 -4.18
N ASN A 50 -14.57 -12.60 -4.86
CA ASN A 50 -14.98 -13.10 -6.15
C ASN A 50 -14.37 -12.22 -7.24
N ASN A 51 -13.18 -12.59 -7.70
CA ASN A 51 -12.50 -11.90 -8.79
C ASN A 51 -12.02 -12.96 -9.78
N ALA A 52 -12.68 -13.04 -10.93
CA ALA A 52 -12.44 -14.08 -11.93
C ALA A 52 -11.07 -13.96 -12.60
N GLU A 53 -10.46 -12.77 -12.55
CA GLU A 53 -9.15 -12.48 -13.14
C GLU A 53 -7.99 -12.97 -12.26
N PHE A 54 -8.26 -13.30 -10.99
CA PHE A 54 -7.22 -13.71 -10.04
C PHE A 54 -7.09 -15.22 -9.98
N ASP A 55 -5.88 -15.72 -10.19
CA ASP A 55 -5.55 -17.13 -10.03
C ASP A 55 -5.11 -17.41 -8.57
N LYS A 56 -5.93 -18.18 -7.86
CA LYS A 56 -5.86 -18.34 -6.40
C LYS A 56 -4.95 -19.50 -5.99
N ARG A 57 -3.65 -19.38 -6.28
CA ARG A 57 -2.68 -20.47 -6.06
C ARG A 57 -1.59 -20.18 -5.03
N LEU A 58 -1.46 -18.94 -4.54
CA LEU A 58 -0.40 -18.62 -3.58
C LEU A 58 -0.68 -19.21 -2.20
N ALA A 59 0.35 -19.66 -1.51
CA ALA A 59 0.31 -19.96 -0.09
C ALA A 59 0.67 -18.69 0.69
N SER A 60 -0.30 -18.05 1.33
CA SER A 60 -0.02 -16.83 2.13
C SER A 60 0.78 -17.20 3.38
N PRO A 61 2.04 -16.74 3.52
CA PRO A 61 2.88 -17.09 4.67
C PRO A 61 2.52 -16.27 5.91
N LEU A 62 1.82 -15.15 5.74
CA LEU A 62 1.46 -14.21 6.80
C LEU A 62 0.00 -14.38 7.29
N GLN A 63 -0.64 -15.53 7.04
CA GLN A 63 -2.03 -15.81 7.43
C GLN A 63 -2.34 -15.47 8.90
N GLY A 64 -1.43 -15.78 9.82
CA GLY A 64 -1.58 -15.47 11.24
C GLY A 64 -1.56 -13.97 11.60
N PHE A 65 -1.28 -13.06 10.66
CA PHE A 65 -1.40 -11.62 10.88
C PHE A 65 -2.78 -11.07 10.49
N PHE A 66 -3.48 -11.73 9.58
CA PHE A 66 -4.82 -11.34 9.14
C PHE A 66 -5.90 -11.83 10.10
N ARG A 67 -6.97 -11.05 10.24
CA ARG A 67 -8.13 -11.42 11.07
C ARG A 67 -9.12 -12.19 10.20
N PHE A 68 -9.49 -13.40 10.60
CA PHE A 68 -10.43 -14.24 9.84
C PHE A 68 -11.79 -14.43 10.53
N ASP A 69 -12.07 -13.65 11.58
CA ASP A 69 -13.25 -13.76 12.46
C ASP A 69 -13.49 -15.21 12.92
N ARG A 70 -12.48 -15.78 13.61
CA ARG A 70 -12.58 -17.12 14.17
C ARG A 70 -13.20 -17.08 15.56
N SER A 71 -14.31 -17.78 15.71
CA SER A 71 -14.98 -17.98 16.99
C SER A 71 -15.56 -19.38 17.11
N ILE A 72 -15.59 -19.88 18.34
CA ILE A 72 -16.33 -21.08 18.70
C ILE A 72 -17.48 -20.69 19.63
N THR A 73 -18.58 -21.44 19.58
CA THR A 73 -19.64 -21.31 20.58
C THR A 73 -19.32 -22.27 21.73
N PHE A 74 -19.05 -21.71 22.91
CA PHE A 74 -18.81 -22.47 24.14
C PHE A 74 -19.80 -22.01 25.21
N ALA A 75 -20.59 -22.95 25.74
CA ALA A 75 -21.65 -22.68 26.73
C ALA A 75 -22.64 -21.58 26.30
N GLY A 76 -23.01 -21.54 25.01
CA GLY A 76 -23.91 -20.52 24.46
C GLY A 76 -23.26 -19.16 24.16
N CYS A 77 -21.98 -18.97 24.52
CA CYS A 77 -21.24 -17.74 24.27
C CYS A 77 -20.30 -17.90 23.05
N ARG A 78 -20.26 -16.88 22.18
CA ARG A 78 -19.29 -16.81 21.08
C ARG A 78 -17.94 -16.35 21.63
N VAL A 79 -16.97 -17.27 21.72
CA VAL A 79 -15.62 -17.00 22.19
C VAL A 79 -14.68 -16.89 20.98
N SER A 80 -14.02 -15.74 20.83
CA SER A 80 -13.01 -15.57 19.77
C SER A 80 -11.79 -16.45 20.05
N THR A 81 -11.42 -17.29 19.08
CA THR A 81 -10.22 -18.14 19.15
C THR A 81 -9.04 -17.54 18.40
N GLU A 82 -9.21 -16.33 17.88
CA GLU A 82 -8.24 -15.64 17.02
C GLU A 82 -6.88 -15.46 17.72
N ASN A 83 -6.86 -14.97 18.95
CA ASN A 83 -5.62 -14.75 19.70
C ASN A 83 -4.89 -16.07 20.00
N PHE A 84 -5.63 -17.13 20.34
CA PHE A 84 -5.06 -18.45 20.57
C PHE A 84 -4.47 -19.03 19.28
N HIS A 85 -5.19 -18.93 18.17
CA HIS A 85 -4.72 -19.38 16.87
C HIS A 85 -3.44 -18.65 16.43
N ARG A 86 -3.39 -17.32 16.61
CA ARG A 86 -2.21 -16.50 16.33
C ARG A 86 -1.02 -16.87 17.20
N ALA A 87 -1.26 -17.11 18.50
CA ALA A 87 -0.23 -17.56 19.42
C ALA A 87 0.31 -18.94 19.02
N ALA A 88 -0.58 -19.88 18.68
CA ALA A 88 -0.21 -21.21 18.22
C ALA A 88 0.65 -21.15 16.94
N ILE A 89 0.24 -20.38 15.93
CA ILE A 89 1.04 -20.18 14.70
C ILE A 89 2.43 -19.62 15.04
N LYS A 90 2.50 -18.59 15.89
CA LYS A 90 3.78 -17.99 16.30
C LYS A 90 4.69 -19.00 17.01
N ILE A 91 4.14 -19.78 17.95
CA ILE A 91 4.88 -20.80 18.68
C ILE A 91 5.39 -21.88 17.73
N SER A 92 4.53 -22.41 16.84
CA SER A 92 4.90 -23.44 15.88
C SER A 92 5.99 -22.97 14.93
N ASN A 93 5.90 -21.74 14.40
CA ASN A 93 6.95 -21.18 13.53
C ASN A 93 8.28 -21.00 14.27
N ARG A 94 8.24 -20.52 15.52
CA ARG A 94 9.44 -20.36 16.35
C ARG A 94 10.09 -21.70 16.70
N LEU A 95 9.30 -22.72 17.01
CA LEU A 95 9.79 -24.07 17.28
C LEU A 95 10.40 -24.68 16.01
N ALA A 96 9.69 -24.63 14.88
CA ALA A 96 10.21 -25.11 13.61
C ALA A 96 11.56 -24.46 13.29
N ARG A 97 11.68 -23.13 13.42
CA ARG A 97 12.94 -22.44 13.16
C ARG A 97 14.07 -22.90 14.09
N ARG A 98 13.76 -23.19 15.36
CA ARG A 98 14.76 -23.71 16.30
C ARG A 98 15.31 -25.08 15.87
N PHE A 99 14.48 -25.94 15.27
CA PHE A 99 14.87 -27.30 14.90
C PHE A 99 15.38 -27.43 13.46
N THR A 100 14.80 -26.68 12.51
CA THR A 100 15.08 -26.80 11.07
C THR A 100 15.84 -25.61 10.50
N GLY A 101 16.02 -24.53 11.27
CA GLY A 101 16.52 -23.25 10.80
C GLY A 101 15.49 -22.42 10.01
N ARG A 102 14.27 -22.94 9.78
CA ARG A 102 13.21 -22.30 8.97
C ARG A 102 11.88 -22.27 9.69
N GLU A 103 11.11 -21.23 9.42
CA GLU A 103 9.72 -21.16 9.88
C GLU A 103 8.82 -22.08 9.04
N ILE A 104 7.72 -22.57 9.61
CA ILE A 104 6.73 -23.40 8.87
C ILE A 104 6.18 -22.60 7.68
N ALA A 105 5.87 -21.33 7.88
CA ALA A 105 5.39 -20.44 6.83
C ALA A 105 6.38 -20.32 5.65
N GLU A 106 7.69 -20.35 5.94
CA GLU A 106 8.74 -20.32 4.91
C GLU A 106 8.83 -21.66 4.16
N ILE A 107 8.69 -22.79 4.86
CA ILE A 107 8.67 -24.12 4.26
C ILE A 107 7.46 -24.28 3.32
N ASP A 108 6.28 -23.87 3.79
CA ASP A 108 5.04 -23.94 3.00
C ASP A 108 5.09 -23.01 1.78
N ALA A 109 5.61 -21.78 1.94
CA ALA A 109 5.78 -20.85 0.82
C ALA A 109 6.80 -21.37 -0.21
N LEU A 110 7.92 -21.97 0.24
CA LEU A 110 8.92 -22.54 -0.67
C LEU A 110 8.34 -23.74 -1.45
N ARG A 111 7.58 -24.62 -0.79
CA ARG A 111 6.88 -25.72 -1.48
C ARG A 111 5.91 -25.17 -2.53
N ASN A 112 5.13 -24.15 -2.19
CA ASN A 112 4.20 -23.53 -3.11
C ASN A 112 4.89 -22.87 -4.33
N VAL A 113 6.06 -22.23 -4.15
CA VAL A 113 6.84 -21.71 -5.28
C VAL A 113 7.25 -22.84 -6.24
N ALA A 114 7.70 -23.98 -5.72
CA ALA A 114 8.05 -25.13 -6.55
C ALA A 114 6.83 -25.72 -7.29
N GLU A 115 5.67 -25.78 -6.64
CA GLU A 115 4.40 -26.19 -7.25
C GLU A 115 3.98 -25.23 -8.37
N LEU A 116 4.11 -23.91 -8.16
CA LEU A 116 3.82 -22.89 -9.16
C LEU A 116 4.76 -22.99 -10.36
N ASP A 117 6.06 -23.13 -10.12
CA ASP A 117 7.06 -23.29 -11.18
C ASP A 117 6.80 -24.52 -12.05
N HIS A 118 6.39 -25.63 -11.43
CA HIS A 118 5.97 -26.82 -12.16
C HIS A 118 4.68 -26.60 -12.95
N ALA A 119 3.68 -25.92 -12.38
CA ALA A 119 2.37 -25.76 -12.99
C ALA A 119 2.32 -24.67 -14.08
N LEU A 120 3.13 -23.62 -13.95
CA LEU A 120 3.14 -22.46 -14.84
C LEU A 120 4.33 -22.44 -15.78
N ASP A 121 5.29 -23.35 -15.57
CA ASP A 121 6.45 -23.55 -16.43
C ASP A 121 7.28 -22.25 -16.59
N PHE A 122 7.74 -21.68 -15.47
CA PHE A 122 8.50 -20.42 -15.52
C PHE A 122 9.83 -20.60 -16.27
N SER A 123 10.23 -19.56 -17.00
CA SER A 123 11.42 -19.54 -17.83
C SER A 123 12.15 -18.22 -17.73
N SER A 124 13.32 -18.13 -18.36
CA SER A 124 14.13 -16.90 -18.41
C SER A 124 13.52 -15.75 -19.20
N SER A 125 12.46 -15.98 -19.97
CA SER A 125 11.71 -14.91 -20.67
C SER A 125 10.56 -14.35 -19.84
N ASP A 126 10.28 -14.90 -18.66
CA ASP A 126 9.22 -14.39 -17.77
C ASP A 126 9.76 -13.38 -16.76
N ILE A 127 8.86 -12.57 -16.21
CA ILE A 127 9.13 -11.73 -15.04
C ILE A 127 8.07 -11.94 -13.95
N LEU A 128 8.53 -12.11 -12.71
CA LEU A 128 7.69 -12.17 -11.52
C LEU A 128 7.81 -10.84 -10.77
N VAL A 129 6.68 -10.17 -10.58
CA VAL A 129 6.57 -8.85 -9.96
C VAL A 129 5.79 -8.95 -8.65
N LEU A 130 6.40 -8.52 -7.55
CA LEU A 130 5.71 -8.37 -6.27
C LEU A 130 5.52 -6.87 -5.98
N PRO A 131 4.32 -6.29 -6.20
CA PRO A 131 4.08 -4.85 -6.04
C PRO A 131 4.08 -4.41 -4.56
N SER A 132 3.86 -5.38 -3.67
CA SER A 132 3.87 -5.26 -2.21
C SER A 132 4.60 -6.47 -1.63
N ALA A 133 5.92 -6.52 -1.82
CA ALA A 133 6.69 -7.71 -1.47
C ALA A 133 6.75 -7.93 0.06
N ASP A 134 6.60 -9.19 0.48
CA ASP A 134 6.83 -9.62 1.85
C ASP A 134 8.15 -10.41 1.97
N MET A 135 8.61 -10.61 3.21
CA MET A 135 9.90 -11.28 3.45
C MET A 135 9.92 -12.73 2.98
N TYR A 136 8.86 -13.50 3.17
CA TYR A 136 8.84 -14.92 2.80
C TYR A 136 8.76 -15.08 1.29
N GLY A 137 7.88 -14.32 0.62
CA GLY A 137 7.75 -14.34 -0.83
C GLY A 137 9.09 -14.10 -1.53
N VAL A 138 9.81 -13.04 -1.13
CA VAL A 138 11.13 -12.71 -1.68
C VAL A 138 12.14 -13.85 -1.45
N ARG A 139 12.27 -14.33 -0.21
CA ARG A 139 13.24 -15.38 0.12
C ARG A 139 12.97 -16.68 -0.63
N CYS A 140 11.71 -17.11 -0.68
CA CYS A 140 11.33 -18.39 -1.27
C CYS A 140 11.51 -18.38 -2.79
N LEU A 141 11.14 -17.27 -3.46
CA LEU A 141 11.38 -17.12 -4.90
C LEU A 141 12.87 -17.16 -5.23
N VAL A 142 13.69 -16.39 -4.50
CA VAL A 142 15.14 -16.38 -4.72
C VAL A 142 15.77 -17.74 -4.45
N GLU A 143 15.42 -18.38 -3.33
CA GLU A 143 15.96 -19.70 -2.99
C GLU A 143 15.57 -20.80 -3.98
N HIS A 144 14.36 -20.76 -4.53
CA HIS A 144 13.94 -21.72 -5.53
C HIS A 144 14.74 -21.53 -6.82
N PHE A 145 14.68 -20.33 -7.41
CA PHE A 145 15.26 -20.08 -8.72
C PHE A 145 16.79 -20.06 -8.73
N GLU A 146 17.48 -19.79 -7.62
CA GLU A 146 18.96 -19.87 -7.59
C GLU A 146 19.47 -21.31 -7.80
N LYS A 147 18.61 -22.32 -7.56
CA LYS A 147 18.92 -23.76 -7.77
C LYS A 147 18.50 -24.26 -9.16
N CYS A 148 17.66 -23.52 -9.87
CA CYS A 148 17.21 -23.87 -11.21
C CYS A 148 18.32 -23.62 -12.25
N PRO A 149 18.30 -24.31 -13.41
CA PRO A 149 19.21 -24.00 -14.51
C PRO A 149 18.85 -22.64 -15.16
N PRO A 150 19.79 -21.94 -15.84
CA PRO A 150 19.59 -20.56 -16.30
C PRO A 150 18.32 -20.30 -17.12
N GLU A 151 17.94 -21.22 -18.00
CA GLU A 151 16.75 -21.16 -18.84
C GLU A 151 15.41 -21.21 -18.06
N ARG A 152 15.47 -21.65 -16.80
CA ARG A 152 14.34 -21.73 -15.86
C ARG A 152 14.31 -20.59 -14.84
N ARG A 153 15.17 -19.57 -15.00
CA ARG A 153 15.30 -18.47 -14.04
C ARG A 153 14.58 -17.22 -14.55
N PRO A 154 13.34 -16.96 -14.13
CA PRO A 154 12.67 -15.72 -14.50
C PRO A 154 13.38 -14.52 -13.90
N ARG A 155 13.13 -13.34 -14.47
CA ARG A 155 13.49 -12.08 -13.83
C ARG A 155 12.59 -11.85 -12.60
N LEU A 156 13.16 -11.30 -11.55
CA LEU A 156 12.45 -11.04 -10.29
C LEU A 156 12.45 -9.54 -9.99
N HIS A 157 11.27 -8.96 -9.79
CA HIS A 157 11.11 -7.58 -9.32
C HIS A 157 10.38 -7.53 -7.98
N PHE A 158 11.01 -6.92 -6.98
CA PHE A 158 10.46 -6.77 -5.65
C PHE A 158 10.26 -5.29 -5.31
N ARG A 159 9.01 -4.86 -5.15
CA ARG A 159 8.67 -3.51 -4.69
C ARG A 159 8.36 -3.53 -3.19
N LEU A 160 9.14 -2.77 -2.42
CA LEU A 160 9.03 -2.64 -0.95
C LEU A 160 8.24 -1.38 -0.56
N ILE A 161 7.26 -1.51 0.34
CA ILE A 161 6.30 -0.43 0.67
C ILE A 161 6.35 0.02 2.14
N GLY A 162 7.26 -0.54 2.93
CA GLY A 162 7.48 -0.24 4.34
C GLY A 162 6.48 -0.94 5.28
N VAL A 163 5.88 -2.06 4.86
CA VAL A 163 4.82 -2.75 5.59
C VAL A 163 5.15 -4.24 5.82
N MET A 164 4.85 -5.12 4.86
CA MET A 164 4.83 -6.57 5.08
C MET A 164 6.23 -7.19 5.05
N GLU A 165 7.19 -6.53 4.41
CA GLU A 165 8.60 -6.93 4.43
C GLU A 165 9.26 -6.84 5.81
N HIS A 166 8.65 -6.11 6.76
CA HIS A 166 9.12 -6.01 8.15
C HIS A 166 8.48 -7.05 9.07
N HIS A 167 7.58 -7.89 8.56
CA HIS A 167 6.86 -8.87 9.35
C HIS A 167 7.46 -10.27 9.22
N SER A 168 7.52 -10.96 10.35
CA SER A 168 7.83 -12.38 10.43
C SER A 168 7.34 -12.95 11.77
N TYR A 169 7.31 -14.28 11.92
CA TYR A 169 6.94 -14.88 13.20
C TYR A 169 8.08 -14.93 14.21
N SER A 170 9.34 -14.98 13.76
CA SER A 170 10.50 -15.11 14.64
C SER A 170 11.78 -14.41 14.15
N TYR A 171 11.87 -13.99 12.88
CA TYR A 171 13.05 -13.27 12.39
C TYR A 171 13.19 -11.90 13.06
N ARG A 172 14.39 -11.63 13.58
CA ARG A 172 14.67 -10.38 14.29
C ARG A 172 14.72 -9.19 13.33
N SER A 173 15.21 -9.40 12.12
CA SER A 173 15.42 -8.35 11.12
C SER A 173 14.94 -8.82 9.74
N PRO A 174 13.63 -8.92 9.50
CA PRO A 174 13.09 -9.44 8.23
C PRO A 174 13.58 -8.72 6.98
N LEU A 175 13.83 -7.41 7.06
CA LEU A 175 14.42 -6.66 5.95
C LEU A 175 15.86 -7.09 5.63
N GLU A 176 16.69 -7.39 6.64
CA GLU A 176 18.07 -7.86 6.41
C GLU A 176 18.08 -9.27 5.79
N GLU A 177 17.06 -10.08 6.10
CA GLU A 177 16.85 -11.38 5.46
C GLU A 177 16.54 -11.23 3.97
N ILE A 178 15.72 -10.23 3.58
CA ILE A 178 15.48 -9.88 2.17
C ILE A 178 16.79 -9.45 1.49
N VAL A 179 17.53 -8.52 2.10
CA VAL A 179 18.79 -8.01 1.55
C VAL A 179 19.79 -9.15 1.32
N THR A 180 19.91 -10.04 2.30
CA THR A 180 20.79 -11.21 2.22
C THR A 180 20.38 -12.13 1.07
N SER A 181 19.08 -12.42 0.95
CA SER A 181 18.55 -13.22 -0.16
C SER A 181 18.81 -12.56 -1.52
N VAL A 182 18.50 -11.28 -1.69
CA VAL A 182 18.73 -10.56 -2.95
C VAL A 182 20.20 -10.62 -3.37
N ARG A 183 21.14 -10.37 -2.44
CA ARG A 183 22.58 -10.46 -2.71
C ARG A 183 22.99 -11.87 -3.13
N ARG A 184 22.61 -12.88 -2.34
CA ARG A 184 22.90 -14.30 -2.64
C ARG A 184 22.36 -14.72 -4.00
N GLY A 185 21.12 -14.35 -4.32
CA GLY A 185 20.50 -14.67 -5.60
C GLY A 185 21.26 -14.04 -6.78
N ARG A 186 21.65 -12.78 -6.67
CA ARG A 186 22.47 -12.09 -7.67
C ARG A 186 23.85 -12.72 -7.84
N GLU A 187 24.52 -13.08 -6.76
CA GLU A 187 25.79 -13.83 -6.80
C GLU A 187 25.67 -15.19 -7.51
N LYS A 188 24.48 -15.80 -7.46
CA LYS A 188 24.16 -17.04 -8.19
C LYS A 188 23.67 -16.81 -9.62
N GLY A 189 23.64 -15.57 -10.09
CA GLY A 189 23.28 -15.20 -11.45
C GLY A 189 21.77 -14.99 -11.68
N LEU A 190 20.96 -14.80 -10.64
CA LEU A 190 19.59 -14.35 -10.81
C LEU A 190 19.53 -12.86 -11.18
N TYR A 191 18.64 -12.51 -12.11
CA TYR A 191 18.30 -11.13 -12.40
C TYR A 191 17.23 -10.65 -11.39
N ILE A 192 17.67 -9.90 -10.39
CA ILE A 192 16.80 -9.39 -9.32
C ILE A 192 16.87 -7.88 -9.30
N GLN A 193 15.72 -7.22 -9.34
CA GLN A 193 15.56 -5.79 -9.15
C GLN A 193 14.75 -5.51 -7.89
N VAL A 194 15.12 -4.43 -7.19
CA VAL A 194 14.41 -3.99 -6.00
C VAL A 194 14.02 -2.53 -6.16
N SER A 195 12.77 -2.23 -5.88
CA SER A 195 12.27 -0.86 -5.84
C SER A 195 11.57 -0.57 -4.52
N CYS A 196 11.23 0.69 -4.28
CA CYS A 196 10.39 1.07 -3.16
C CYS A 196 9.46 2.23 -3.43
N GLU A 197 8.45 2.35 -2.59
CA GLU A 197 7.36 3.30 -2.80
C GLU A 197 7.73 4.77 -2.56
N THR A 198 8.63 5.08 -1.62
CA THR A 198 8.88 6.46 -1.18
C THR A 198 10.36 6.85 -1.19
N PRO A 199 10.71 8.14 -1.40
CA PRO A 199 12.09 8.61 -1.34
C PRO A 199 12.74 8.35 0.03
N ALA A 200 12.00 8.59 1.12
CA ALA A 200 12.50 8.32 2.46
C ALA A 200 12.87 6.85 2.69
N TYR A 201 12.14 5.93 2.05
CA TYR A 201 12.48 4.52 2.12
C TYR A 201 13.63 4.14 1.17
N LEU A 202 13.70 4.79 0.01
CA LEU A 202 14.80 4.62 -0.93
C LEU A 202 16.15 4.90 -0.28
N ASP A 203 16.26 5.99 0.49
CA ASP A 203 17.48 6.34 1.23
C ASP A 203 17.93 5.22 2.19
N VAL A 204 16.97 4.51 2.78
CA VAL A 204 17.24 3.40 3.71
C VAL A 204 17.66 2.14 2.93
N LEU A 205 17.02 1.89 1.78
CA LEU A 205 17.30 0.73 0.95
C LEU A 205 18.61 0.86 0.19
N GLN A 206 18.96 2.01 -0.38
CA GLN A 206 20.18 2.19 -1.16
C GLN A 206 21.45 2.00 -0.33
N ARG A 207 21.39 2.18 0.99
CA ARG A 207 22.49 1.82 1.91
C ARG A 207 22.74 0.31 1.97
N ARG A 208 21.78 -0.51 1.54
CA ARG A 208 21.79 -1.98 1.60
C ARG A 208 21.81 -2.62 0.21
N ILE A 209 21.09 -2.03 -0.74
CA ILE A 209 20.91 -2.46 -2.12
C ILE A 209 21.13 -1.21 -2.99
N PRO A 210 22.39 -0.88 -3.35
CA PRO A 210 22.75 0.41 -3.94
C PRO A 210 22.01 0.79 -5.23
N ASP A 211 21.58 -0.21 -5.99
CA ASP A 211 20.83 -0.07 -7.23
C ASP A 211 19.31 -0.08 -7.05
N ALA A 212 18.82 -0.09 -5.80
CA ALA A 212 17.40 0.10 -5.53
C ALA A 212 16.93 1.45 -6.09
N PHE A 213 15.67 1.50 -6.54
CA PHE A 213 15.11 2.70 -7.17
C PHE A 213 13.68 3.01 -6.71
N LEU A 214 13.25 4.25 -6.91
CA LEU A 214 11.89 4.66 -6.60
C LEU A 214 10.93 4.05 -7.63
N PHE A 215 9.91 3.34 -7.16
CA PHE A 215 8.77 2.94 -7.96
C PHE A 215 7.51 3.27 -7.17
N PRO A 216 6.93 4.47 -7.38
CA PRO A 216 5.78 4.87 -6.62
C PRO A 216 4.52 4.14 -7.19
N TYR A 217 3.41 4.17 -6.45
CA TYR A 217 2.20 3.45 -6.83
C TYR A 217 1.58 4.05 -8.11
N PRO A 218 1.32 3.29 -9.19
CA PRO A 218 0.82 3.85 -10.45
C PRO A 218 -0.53 4.57 -10.30
N MET A 219 -0.74 5.66 -11.06
CA MET A 219 -2.01 6.39 -11.03
C MET A 219 -3.01 5.78 -12.00
N HIS A 220 -4.26 5.59 -11.59
CA HIS A 220 -5.32 5.10 -12.46
C HIS A 220 -6.38 6.18 -12.68
N ALA A 221 -6.89 6.30 -13.92
CA ALA A 221 -7.96 7.22 -14.30
C ALA A 221 -7.70 8.68 -13.89
N VAL A 222 -6.62 9.26 -14.42
CA VAL A 222 -6.24 10.66 -14.16
C VAL A 222 -7.36 11.61 -14.58
N SER A 223 -7.76 12.48 -13.66
CA SER A 223 -8.80 13.49 -13.81
C SER A 223 -8.19 14.89 -13.61
N PRO A 224 -8.69 15.92 -14.32
CA PRO A 224 -8.28 17.31 -14.09
C PRO A 224 -8.72 17.87 -12.72
N GLY A 225 -9.48 17.09 -11.94
CA GLY A 225 -10.10 17.51 -10.69
C GLY A 225 -11.51 18.04 -10.90
N PRO A 226 -12.25 18.30 -9.80
CA PRO A 226 -13.57 18.88 -9.89
C PRO A 226 -13.52 20.34 -10.37
N GLU A 227 -14.67 20.80 -10.85
CA GLU A 227 -14.91 22.22 -11.07
C GLU A 227 -14.77 23.02 -9.76
N GLU A 228 -14.66 24.35 -9.87
CA GLU A 228 -14.63 25.21 -8.70
C GLU A 228 -15.93 25.05 -7.90
N LEU A 229 -15.80 24.55 -6.67
CA LEU A 229 -16.93 24.39 -5.76
C LEU A 229 -17.20 25.73 -5.06
N GLU A 230 -18.48 26.00 -4.76
CA GLU A 230 -18.90 27.20 -4.01
C GLU A 230 -18.17 27.32 -2.66
N LEU A 231 -17.91 26.19 -2.01
CA LEU A 231 -17.12 26.10 -0.79
C LEU A 231 -15.96 25.12 -0.98
N PRO A 232 -14.72 25.50 -0.61
CA PRO A 232 -13.59 24.57 -0.58
C PRO A 232 -13.94 23.34 0.26
N THR A 233 -13.83 22.16 -0.35
CA THR A 233 -14.17 20.89 0.31
C THR A 233 -12.92 20.03 0.48
N PHE A 234 -12.64 19.64 1.72
CA PHE A 234 -11.51 18.78 2.08
C PHE A 234 -11.99 17.37 2.42
N ALA A 235 -11.43 16.39 1.73
CA ALA A 235 -11.62 15.00 2.08
C ALA A 235 -10.57 14.52 3.08
N LEU A 236 -10.98 13.67 4.04
CA LEU A 236 -10.13 12.69 4.72
C LEU A 236 -10.46 11.30 4.15
N PRO A 237 -9.85 10.91 3.00
CA PRO A 237 -10.18 9.66 2.35
C PRO A 237 -9.55 8.43 3.03
N GLY A 238 -10.23 7.30 2.84
CA GLY A 238 -9.83 5.99 3.32
C GLY A 238 -10.22 5.75 4.79
N GLN A 239 -10.55 4.49 5.10
CA GLN A 239 -11.18 4.09 6.36
C GLN A 239 -10.50 4.74 7.57
N GLY A 240 -11.30 5.41 8.41
CA GLY A 240 -10.86 6.13 9.58
C GLY A 240 -10.04 5.24 10.52
N ARG A 241 -8.83 5.70 10.88
CA ARG A 241 -7.92 5.08 11.84
C ARG A 241 -7.15 6.16 12.59
N VAL A 242 -6.76 5.90 13.83
CA VAL A 242 -5.93 6.83 14.63
C VAL A 242 -4.60 7.13 13.93
N ASP A 243 -3.93 6.12 13.36
CA ASP A 243 -2.68 6.36 12.63
C ASP A 243 -2.87 7.12 11.31
N LYS A 244 -4.11 7.24 10.82
CA LYS A 244 -4.48 8.13 9.70
C LYS A 244 -4.94 9.51 10.17
N GLY A 245 -4.90 9.79 11.47
CA GLY A 245 -5.29 11.06 12.07
C GLY A 245 -6.81 11.30 12.08
N TYR A 246 -7.62 10.23 12.10
CA TYR A 246 -9.08 10.33 12.21
C TYR A 246 -9.50 11.15 13.44
N ASP A 247 -8.81 10.96 14.55
CA ASP A 247 -9.01 11.64 15.83
C ASP A 247 -8.60 13.13 15.83
N ARG A 248 -7.87 13.59 14.81
CA ARG A 248 -7.39 14.97 14.69
C ARG A 248 -8.37 15.90 13.98
N ILE A 249 -9.30 15.36 13.18
CA ILE A 249 -10.04 16.16 12.20
C ILE A 249 -10.94 17.22 12.83
N CYS A 250 -11.61 16.93 13.96
CA CYS A 250 -12.41 17.91 14.68
C CYS A 250 -11.58 19.13 15.14
N ASN A 251 -10.37 18.90 15.64
CA ASN A 251 -9.51 19.97 16.12
C ASN A 251 -8.99 20.82 14.96
N ILE A 252 -8.52 20.18 13.89
CA ILE A 252 -8.08 20.88 12.67
C ILE A 252 -9.23 21.71 12.10
N ALA A 253 -10.43 21.16 11.98
CA ALA A 253 -11.61 21.89 11.48
C ALA A 253 -11.95 23.11 12.35
N THR A 254 -11.85 22.97 13.67
CA THR A 254 -12.07 24.08 14.62
C THR A 254 -11.03 25.18 14.44
N LEU A 255 -9.75 24.81 14.29
CA LEU A 255 -8.66 25.76 14.06
C LEU A 255 -8.80 26.49 12.72
N VAL A 256 -9.18 25.80 11.64
CA VAL A 256 -9.45 26.42 10.33
C VAL A 256 -10.56 27.47 10.45
N LYS A 257 -11.65 27.14 11.14
CA LYS A 257 -12.72 28.09 11.43
C LYS A 257 -12.24 29.27 12.27
N GLY A 258 -11.40 29.01 13.27
CA GLY A 258 -10.75 30.04 14.10
C GLY A 258 -9.85 30.99 13.31
N LEU A 259 -9.29 30.53 12.19
CA LEU A 259 -8.55 31.35 11.22
C LEU A 259 -9.46 32.12 10.24
N GLY A 260 -10.79 32.10 10.44
CA GLY A 260 -11.74 32.85 9.64
C GLY A 260 -12.03 32.25 8.26
N ARG A 261 -11.82 30.94 8.07
CA ARG A 261 -12.17 30.23 6.84
C ARG A 261 -13.27 29.21 7.06
N ASP A 262 -14.31 29.32 6.24
CA ASP A 262 -15.36 28.31 6.14
C ASP A 262 -15.01 27.31 5.03
N VAL A 263 -15.01 26.04 5.39
CA VAL A 263 -14.74 24.91 4.48
C VAL A 263 -15.69 23.77 4.81
N ARG A 264 -15.94 22.91 3.83
CA ARG A 264 -16.64 21.63 4.05
C ARG A 264 -15.63 20.51 4.24
N TRP A 265 -15.94 19.55 5.08
CA TRP A 265 -15.16 18.34 5.28
C TRP A 265 -15.98 17.12 4.88
N ILE A 266 -15.35 16.17 4.19
CA ILE A 266 -15.91 14.84 3.94
C ILE A 266 -14.98 13.81 4.57
N VAL A 267 -15.47 13.10 5.59
CA VAL A 267 -14.65 12.22 6.43
C VAL A 267 -15.11 10.78 6.27
N HIS A 268 -14.21 9.90 5.85
CA HIS A 268 -14.47 8.46 5.84
C HIS A 268 -14.39 7.91 7.27
N SER A 269 -15.52 7.44 7.80
CA SER A 269 -15.65 6.98 9.19
C SER A 269 -14.75 5.80 9.57
N MET A 270 -14.52 5.64 10.87
CA MET A 270 -13.89 4.49 11.49
C MET A 270 -14.91 3.38 11.73
N ARG A 271 -14.53 2.12 11.50
CA ARG A 271 -15.39 0.97 11.81
C ARG A 271 -15.63 0.87 13.32
N THR A 272 -16.86 0.54 13.71
CA THR A 272 -17.24 0.32 15.11
C THR A 272 -16.48 -0.84 15.79
N THR A 273 -15.90 -1.73 14.99
CA THR A 273 -15.06 -2.86 15.43
C THR A 273 -13.58 -2.51 15.59
N ASP A 274 -13.17 -1.29 15.22
CA ASP A 274 -11.83 -0.81 15.52
C ASP A 274 -11.67 -0.62 17.03
N ARG A 275 -10.51 -1.00 17.57
CA ARG A 275 -10.24 -0.92 19.02
C ARG A 275 -10.22 0.52 19.54
N HIS A 276 -10.02 1.49 18.64
CA HIS A 276 -9.96 2.91 18.95
C HIS A 276 -11.26 3.65 18.63
N TYR A 277 -12.31 2.92 18.22
CA TYR A 277 -13.60 3.53 17.95
C TYR A 277 -14.18 4.17 19.21
N SER A 278 -14.61 5.42 19.08
CA SER A 278 -15.23 6.20 20.16
C SER A 278 -16.58 6.72 19.68
N PRO A 279 -17.71 6.23 20.23
CA PRO A 279 -19.03 6.79 19.95
C PRO A 279 -19.10 8.28 20.27
N GLY A 280 -18.40 8.72 21.33
CA GLY A 280 -18.32 10.14 21.70
C GLY A 280 -17.66 10.98 20.62
N TYR A 281 -16.54 10.52 20.06
CA TYR A 281 -15.88 11.21 18.95
C TYR A 281 -16.71 11.20 17.67
N GLN A 282 -17.35 10.07 17.37
CA GLN A 282 -18.28 9.95 16.24
C GLN A 282 -19.42 10.99 16.35
N ASN A 283 -20.00 11.14 17.54
CA ASN A 283 -21.02 12.15 17.81
C ASN A 283 -20.47 13.57 17.64
N LEU A 284 -19.23 13.85 18.09
CA LEU A 284 -18.60 15.17 17.87
C LEU A 284 -18.45 15.50 16.39
N LEU A 285 -18.10 14.53 15.55
CA LEU A 285 -18.05 14.73 14.09
C LEU A 285 -19.42 15.08 13.54
N HIS A 286 -20.46 14.31 13.89
CA HIS A 286 -21.83 14.55 13.40
C HIS A 286 -22.45 15.86 13.90
N LEU A 287 -22.05 16.35 15.08
CA LEU A 287 -22.51 17.63 15.62
C LEU A 287 -21.84 18.84 14.96
N ASN A 288 -20.74 18.64 14.22
CA ASN A 288 -20.08 19.72 13.50
C ASN A 288 -20.76 19.92 12.12
N PRO A 289 -21.45 21.05 11.88
CA PRO A 289 -22.20 21.26 10.64
C PRO A 289 -21.32 21.38 9.38
N SER A 290 -20.01 21.57 9.54
CA SER A 290 -19.06 21.59 8.43
C SER A 290 -18.57 20.21 8.01
N ILE A 291 -18.87 19.17 8.79
CA ILE A 291 -18.35 17.81 8.58
C ILE A 291 -19.46 16.87 8.12
N GLU A 292 -19.33 16.38 6.89
CA GLU A 292 -20.04 15.20 6.41
C GLU A 292 -19.24 13.95 6.80
N VAL A 293 -19.87 13.03 7.53
CA VAL A 293 -19.26 11.76 7.88
C VAL A 293 -19.87 10.65 7.03
N MET A 294 -19.04 10.03 6.18
CA MET A 294 -19.43 8.90 5.34
C MET A 294 -19.33 7.57 6.08
N SER A 295 -19.99 6.53 5.57
CA SER A 295 -19.92 5.16 6.11
C SER A 295 -18.47 4.67 6.24
N ALA A 296 -18.19 3.81 7.22
CA ALA A 296 -16.88 3.17 7.37
C ALA A 296 -16.62 2.11 6.27
N ASP A 297 -17.68 1.53 5.73
CA ASP A 297 -17.64 0.56 4.64
C ASP A 297 -18.16 1.25 3.38
N LEU A 298 -17.23 1.87 2.64
CA LEU A 298 -17.52 2.48 1.34
C LEU A 298 -17.22 1.49 0.22
N THR A 299 -18.11 1.45 -0.75
CA THR A 299 -17.88 0.87 -2.07
C THR A 299 -16.86 1.69 -2.85
N ASP A 300 -16.30 1.11 -3.91
CA ASP A 300 -15.40 1.84 -4.81
C ASP A 300 -16.10 3.06 -5.43
N ASP A 301 -17.38 2.96 -5.78
CA ASP A 301 -18.14 4.10 -6.31
C ASP A 301 -18.31 5.23 -5.30
N GLU A 302 -18.60 4.92 -4.04
CA GLU A 302 -18.69 5.92 -2.98
C GLU A 302 -17.32 6.55 -2.67
N MET A 303 -16.23 5.78 -2.75
CA MET A 303 -14.88 6.33 -2.66
C MET A 303 -14.56 7.27 -3.84
N ARG A 304 -14.94 6.91 -5.07
CA ARG A 304 -14.80 7.79 -6.24
C ARG A 304 -15.63 9.06 -6.10
N ASP A 305 -16.86 8.94 -5.61
CA ASP A 305 -17.75 10.07 -5.35
C ASP A 305 -17.18 11.01 -4.27
N LEU A 306 -16.62 10.46 -3.19
CA LEU A 306 -15.91 11.24 -2.17
C LEU A 306 -14.83 12.14 -2.79
N TYR A 307 -14.00 11.59 -3.68
CA TYR A 307 -12.98 12.38 -4.37
C TYR A 307 -13.62 13.43 -5.29
N ARG A 308 -14.59 13.06 -6.12
CA ARG A 308 -15.26 14.00 -7.04
C ARG A 308 -15.94 15.18 -6.34
N ARG A 309 -16.44 14.98 -5.12
CA ARG A 309 -17.10 16.02 -4.32
C ARG A 309 -16.14 16.89 -3.50
N SER A 310 -14.82 16.64 -3.60
CA SER A 310 -13.81 17.32 -2.77
C SER A 310 -12.80 18.05 -3.63
N SER A 311 -12.39 19.25 -3.22
CA SER A 311 -11.35 20.03 -3.92
C SER A 311 -9.93 19.63 -3.51
N PHE A 312 -9.78 19.09 -2.30
CA PHE A 312 -8.51 18.83 -1.65
C PHE A 312 -8.57 17.55 -0.82
N SER A 313 -7.40 17.04 -0.45
CA SER A 313 -7.29 15.98 0.54
C SER A 313 -6.42 16.39 1.73
N ILE A 314 -6.83 16.00 2.92
CA ILE A 314 -6.03 16.11 4.14
C ILE A 314 -5.70 14.70 4.61
N LEU A 315 -4.43 14.44 4.89
CA LEU A 315 -3.95 13.12 5.29
C LEU A 315 -3.10 13.27 6.56
N PRO A 316 -3.69 13.60 7.73
CA PRO A 316 -2.97 13.99 8.94
C PRO A 316 -2.37 12.79 9.69
N TYR A 317 -1.68 11.93 8.96
CA TYR A 317 -1.24 10.61 9.38
C TYR A 317 -0.16 10.70 10.46
N SER A 318 -0.01 9.64 11.24
CA SER A 318 1.03 9.50 12.24
C SER A 318 2.41 9.47 11.57
N ARG A 319 3.28 10.39 11.99
CA ARG A 319 4.67 10.47 11.53
C ARG A 319 5.45 9.20 11.84
N GLU A 320 5.23 8.60 13.01
CA GLU A 320 5.91 7.38 13.44
C GLU A 320 5.55 6.21 12.52
N THR A 321 4.26 6.00 12.27
CA THR A 321 3.77 4.88 11.44
C THR A 321 4.14 5.05 9.97
N TYR A 322 4.04 6.27 9.43
CA TYR A 322 4.24 6.55 8.00
C TYR A 322 5.62 7.12 7.67
N LYS A 323 6.59 7.01 8.58
CA LYS A 323 7.95 7.51 8.37
C LYS A 323 8.55 7.08 7.03
N LEU A 324 8.35 5.82 6.64
CA LEU A 324 8.87 5.24 5.39
C LEU A 324 7.77 4.85 4.39
N ARG A 325 6.49 4.92 4.78
CA ARG A 325 5.37 4.38 4.01
C ARG A 325 4.78 5.43 3.09
N GLY A 326 4.32 4.99 1.92
CA GLY A 326 3.40 5.77 1.10
C GLY A 326 1.96 5.57 1.55
N SER A 327 1.03 5.92 0.69
CA SER A 327 -0.40 5.72 0.92
C SER A 327 -1.16 5.74 -0.39
N ALA A 328 -1.76 4.62 -0.80
CA ALA A 328 -2.62 4.51 -1.99
C ALA A 328 -3.62 5.66 -2.11
N VAL A 329 -4.18 6.07 -0.96
CA VAL A 329 -5.09 7.21 -0.83
C VAL A 329 -4.48 8.53 -1.32
N PHE A 330 -3.20 8.78 -1.06
CA PHE A 330 -2.51 9.96 -1.58
C PHE A 330 -2.38 9.92 -3.11
N GLN A 331 -2.08 8.75 -3.68
CA GLN A 331 -1.99 8.62 -5.13
C GLN A 331 -3.35 8.75 -5.81
N GLU A 332 -4.39 8.16 -5.22
CA GLU A 332 -5.77 8.34 -5.66
C GLU A 332 -6.16 9.82 -5.60
N ALA A 333 -5.88 10.53 -4.49
CA ALA A 333 -6.13 11.96 -4.39
C ALA A 333 -5.45 12.75 -5.52
N LEU A 334 -4.19 12.45 -5.84
CA LEU A 334 -3.49 13.07 -6.98
C LEU A 334 -4.15 12.71 -8.32
N ALA A 335 -4.55 11.45 -8.52
CA ALA A 335 -5.24 11.02 -9.73
C ALA A 335 -6.60 11.74 -9.90
N TYR A 336 -7.29 12.05 -8.80
CA TYR A 336 -8.51 12.87 -8.79
C TYR A 336 -8.25 14.37 -8.79
N GLY A 337 -7.01 14.80 -8.97
CA GLY A 337 -6.65 16.19 -9.14
C GLY A 337 -6.62 17.01 -7.85
N HIS A 338 -6.37 16.38 -6.71
CA HIS A 338 -6.31 17.06 -5.42
C HIS A 338 -4.89 17.55 -5.09
N LEU A 339 -4.81 18.77 -4.57
CA LEU A 339 -3.70 19.15 -3.71
C LEU A 339 -3.93 18.58 -2.30
N CYS A 340 -2.85 18.19 -1.64
CA CYS A 340 -2.89 17.48 -0.36
C CYS A 340 -2.24 18.27 0.78
N VAL A 341 -2.73 18.10 2.00
CA VAL A 341 -1.98 18.46 3.22
C VAL A 341 -1.52 17.17 3.89
N VAL A 342 -0.21 17.02 4.12
CA VAL A 342 0.43 15.76 4.54
C VAL A 342 1.39 15.98 5.71
N PRO A 343 1.66 14.96 6.55
CA PRO A 343 2.53 15.09 7.71
C PRO A 343 4.00 15.21 7.32
N LYS A 344 4.67 16.25 7.82
CA LYS A 344 6.11 16.47 7.64
C LYS A 344 6.92 15.26 8.14
N GLY A 345 7.97 14.92 7.40
CA GLY A 345 8.90 13.84 7.79
C GLY A 345 8.31 12.43 7.64
N THR A 346 7.33 12.25 6.75
CA THR A 346 6.79 10.94 6.35
C THR A 346 7.19 10.59 4.93
N GLY A 347 7.05 9.31 4.56
CA GLY A 347 7.26 8.86 3.18
C GLY A 347 6.30 9.53 2.19
N ILE A 348 5.06 9.79 2.62
CA ILE A 348 4.06 10.54 1.86
C ILE A 348 4.52 11.97 1.59
N ALA A 349 5.08 12.67 2.57
CA ALA A 349 5.60 14.02 2.38
C ALA A 349 6.75 14.05 1.35
N GLY A 350 7.64 13.05 1.36
CA GLY A 350 8.69 12.96 0.35
C GLY A 350 8.13 12.78 -1.07
N ILE A 351 7.07 11.98 -1.24
CA ILE A 351 6.38 11.87 -2.53
C ILE A 351 5.69 13.19 -2.91
N ALA A 352 5.00 13.83 -1.97
CA ALA A 352 4.31 15.10 -2.21
C ALA A 352 5.25 16.23 -2.60
N GLU A 353 6.48 16.23 -2.08
CA GLU A 353 7.55 17.16 -2.46
C GLU A 353 8.01 16.91 -3.90
N VAL A 354 8.34 15.66 -4.26
CA VAL A 354 8.78 15.31 -5.63
C VAL A 354 7.69 15.58 -6.66
N ALA A 355 6.45 15.18 -6.35
CA ALA A 355 5.31 15.42 -7.23
C ALA A 355 4.89 16.91 -7.23
N GLY A 356 5.10 17.64 -6.14
CA GLY A 356 4.70 19.04 -6.01
C GLY A 356 3.20 19.26 -5.83
N ASN A 357 2.46 18.27 -5.30
CA ASN A 357 1.02 18.34 -5.04
C ASN A 357 0.65 18.44 -3.56
N GLY A 358 1.58 18.72 -2.65
CA GLY A 358 1.22 18.82 -1.24
C GLY A 358 1.97 19.86 -0.41
N ILE A 359 1.33 20.23 0.71
CA ILE A 359 1.89 21.07 1.76
C ILE A 359 2.18 20.18 2.98
N ALA A 360 3.41 20.19 3.44
CA ALA A 360 3.80 19.45 4.64
C ALA A 360 3.46 20.24 5.91
N ALA A 361 2.85 19.58 6.90
CA ALA A 361 2.50 20.14 8.20
C ALA A 361 2.80 19.14 9.33
N GLU A 362 3.10 19.59 10.53
CA GLU A 362 3.40 18.73 11.69
C GLU A 362 2.26 18.75 12.71
N THR A 363 1.90 19.93 13.19
CA THR A 363 0.86 20.14 14.22
C THR A 363 -0.50 20.45 13.61
N ASP A 364 -1.58 20.30 14.39
CA ASP A 364 -2.94 20.62 13.91
C ASP A 364 -3.06 22.09 13.47
N GLU A 365 -2.34 23.01 14.12
CA GLU A 365 -2.27 24.42 13.73
C GLU A 365 -1.56 24.61 12.39
N GLU A 366 -0.50 23.84 12.10
CA GLU A 366 0.15 23.84 10.80
C GLU A 366 -0.77 23.26 9.71
N PHE A 367 -1.48 22.17 10.02
CA PHE A 367 -2.48 21.60 9.11
C PHE A 367 -3.58 22.62 8.81
N ALA A 368 -4.08 23.33 9.83
CA ALA A 368 -5.09 24.37 9.66
C ALA A 368 -4.57 25.53 8.79
N ARG A 369 -3.33 26.01 9.02
CA ARG A 369 -2.72 27.05 8.18
C ARG A 369 -2.53 26.58 6.73
N ALA A 370 -2.14 25.33 6.52
CA ALA A 370 -1.99 24.76 5.18
C ALA A 370 -3.33 24.66 4.45
N VAL A 371 -4.41 24.29 5.16
CA VAL A 371 -5.77 24.31 4.62
C VAL A 371 -6.17 25.71 4.18
N VAL A 372 -5.97 26.73 5.01
CA VAL A 372 -6.23 28.14 4.65
C VAL A 372 -5.43 28.56 3.43
N ALA A 373 -4.14 28.22 3.37
CA ALA A 373 -3.29 28.54 2.23
C ALA A 373 -3.78 27.90 0.92
N LEU A 374 -4.31 26.66 0.96
CA LEU A 374 -4.91 26.03 -0.21
C LEU A 374 -6.23 26.70 -0.62
N CYS A 375 -7.05 27.13 0.34
CA CYS A 375 -8.27 27.89 0.06
C CYS A 375 -7.97 29.24 -0.61
N ASP A 376 -6.84 29.86 -0.30
CA ASP A 376 -6.45 31.17 -0.85
C ASP A 376 -5.80 31.08 -2.25
N LEU A 377 -5.44 29.87 -2.71
CA LEU A 377 -4.93 29.68 -4.07
C LEU A 377 -6.07 29.90 -5.09
N PRO A 378 -5.89 30.71 -6.14
CA PRO A 378 -6.87 30.82 -7.23
C PRO A 378 -7.09 29.48 -7.93
N TRP A 379 -8.34 29.17 -8.32
CA TRP A 379 -8.69 27.87 -8.91
C TRP A 379 -7.81 27.46 -10.10
N GLN A 380 -7.54 28.39 -11.03
CA GLN A 380 -6.67 28.11 -12.18
C GLN A 380 -5.26 27.69 -11.74
N GLN A 381 -4.67 28.37 -10.76
CA GLN A 381 -3.36 28.02 -10.23
C GLN A 381 -3.36 26.63 -9.55
N ARG A 382 -4.47 26.24 -8.92
CA ARG A 382 -4.63 24.88 -8.36
C ARG A 382 -4.57 23.83 -9.47
N ARG A 383 -5.33 24.04 -10.56
CA ARG A 383 -5.35 23.14 -11.72
C ARG A 383 -3.98 23.02 -12.36
N ASP A 384 -3.30 24.13 -12.58
CA ASP A 384 -1.96 24.14 -13.18
C ASP A 384 -0.96 23.36 -12.30
N LYS A 385 -1.01 23.56 -10.98
CA LYS A 385 -0.17 22.82 -10.02
C LYS A 385 -0.43 21.32 -10.05
N VAL A 386 -1.71 20.93 -10.08
CA VAL A 386 -2.14 19.54 -10.13
C VAL A 386 -1.71 18.86 -11.42
N ALA A 387 -1.95 19.49 -12.58
CA ALA A 387 -1.56 18.95 -13.88
C ALA A 387 -0.04 18.72 -13.94
N ALA A 388 0.75 19.71 -13.52
CA ALA A 388 2.20 19.57 -13.46
C ALA A 388 2.65 18.48 -12.47
N ALA A 389 1.90 18.27 -11.39
CA ALA A 389 2.20 17.20 -10.43
C ALA A 389 1.85 15.81 -10.96
N GLN A 390 0.72 15.66 -11.65
CA GLN A 390 0.34 14.42 -12.32
C GLN A 390 1.36 14.05 -13.40
N GLU A 391 1.83 15.02 -14.19
CA GLU A 391 2.89 14.81 -15.18
C GLU A 391 4.19 14.33 -14.52
N ARG A 392 4.70 15.06 -13.51
CA ARG A 392 5.90 14.65 -12.77
C ARG A 392 5.76 13.26 -12.17
N TYR A 393 4.61 12.96 -11.58
CA TYR A 393 4.34 11.65 -10.99
C TYR A 393 4.30 10.55 -12.05
N GLY A 394 3.67 10.80 -13.19
CA GLY A 394 3.64 9.90 -14.35
C GLY A 394 5.05 9.57 -14.84
N LEU A 395 5.92 10.57 -14.95
CA LEU A 395 7.33 10.38 -15.33
C LEU A 395 8.06 9.45 -14.36
N LEU A 396 7.87 9.59 -13.04
CA LEU A 396 8.49 8.68 -12.05
C LEU A 396 8.05 7.22 -12.26
N VAL A 397 6.76 7.00 -12.55
CA VAL A 397 6.22 5.67 -12.82
C VAL A 397 6.79 5.12 -14.12
N SER A 398 6.81 5.92 -15.19
CA SER A 398 7.38 5.52 -16.48
C SER A 398 8.87 5.21 -16.42
N GLU A 399 9.66 5.99 -15.67
CA GLU A 399 11.08 5.72 -15.44
C GLU A 399 11.31 4.41 -14.68
N ALA A 400 10.48 4.14 -13.66
CA ALA A 400 10.53 2.88 -12.94
C ALA A 400 10.20 1.69 -13.84
N MET A 401 9.17 1.81 -14.69
CA MET A 401 8.82 0.77 -15.67
C MET A 401 9.93 0.56 -16.69
N ALA A 402 10.51 1.63 -17.23
CA ALA A 402 11.64 1.55 -18.14
C ALA A 402 12.83 0.81 -17.52
N ARG A 403 13.08 0.98 -16.22
CA ARG A 403 14.10 0.21 -15.50
C ARG A 403 13.74 -1.26 -15.34
N ILE A 404 12.47 -1.58 -15.07
CA ILE A 404 12.01 -2.97 -14.89
C ILE A 404 12.20 -3.78 -16.18
N PHE A 405 11.92 -3.16 -17.33
CA PHE A 405 11.97 -3.81 -18.64
C PHE A 405 13.24 -3.49 -19.46
N ALA A 406 14.21 -2.77 -18.87
CA ALA A 406 15.57 -2.71 -19.41
C ALA A 406 16.28 -4.06 -19.24
#